data_AF-A0A2N2SGR5-F1
#
_entry.id   AF-A0A2N2SGR5-F1
#
_cell.length_a   1.000
_cell.length_b   1.000
_cell.length_c   1.000
_cell.angle_alpha   90.00
_cell.angle_beta   90.00
_cell.angle_gamma   90.00
#
_symmetry.space_group_name_H-M   'P 1'
#
loop_
_entity.id
_entity.type
_entity.pdbx_description
1 polymer ?
#
loop_
_entity_poly.entity_id
_entity_poly.type
_entity_poly.pdbx_seq_one_letter_code
_entity_poly.pdbx_strand_id
1 'polypeptide(L)'
;MQGSGRKNVYVVEKPVRDVLSKLTKAAIENRISFPGLVETLLKNGVQGFSANLISGCNTLYMHDESHHVVSGYRAAPPAPVFRAERVLQSFRLTQNGELNYSDFCKLLAQAGCVEFTIKISARHTSFRGNGKDYTVIWYQGMPA
;
A
#
# COMPACT_ATOMS: atom_id res chain seq x y z
N MET A 1 -21.35 -32.16 -26.10
CA MET A 1 -20.04 -31.48 -26.28
C MET A 1 -20.01 -30.25 -25.38
N GLN A 2 -18.87 -30.08 -24.71
CA GLN A 2 -18.52 -29.09 -23.67
C GLN A 2 -18.92 -27.66 -24.09
N GLY A 3 -19.31 -26.73 -23.21
CA GLY A 3 -18.96 -26.51 -21.81
C GLY A 3 -18.76 -25.00 -21.68
N SER A 4 -19.85 -24.26 -21.45
CA SER A 4 -19.85 -22.80 -21.34
C SER A 4 -19.04 -22.37 -20.12
N GLY A 5 -17.84 -21.85 -20.37
CA GLY A 5 -16.94 -21.32 -19.34
C GLY A 5 -17.56 -20.10 -18.66
N ARG A 6 -18.26 -20.34 -17.55
CA ARG A 6 -18.60 -19.29 -16.59
C ARG A 6 -17.28 -18.74 -16.05
N LYS A 7 -16.98 -17.48 -16.37
CA LYS A 7 -15.97 -16.69 -15.69
C LYS A 7 -16.38 -16.63 -14.21
N ASN A 8 -15.64 -17.30 -13.34
CA ASN A 8 -15.80 -17.17 -11.90
C ASN A 8 -15.42 -15.74 -11.50
N VAL A 9 -16.42 -14.86 -11.47
CA VAL A 9 -16.31 -13.60 -10.73
C VAL A 9 -16.49 -14.00 -9.27
N TYR A 10 -15.39 -14.13 -8.54
CA TYR A 10 -15.43 -14.32 -7.10
C TYR A 10 -16.02 -13.05 -6.48
N VAL A 11 -17.31 -13.10 -6.17
CA VAL A 11 -17.98 -12.11 -5.34
C VAL A 11 -17.45 -12.33 -3.94
N VAL A 12 -16.35 -11.66 -3.60
CA VAL A 12 -15.87 -11.63 -2.21
C VAL A 12 -16.98 -11.04 -1.36
N GLU A 13 -17.33 -11.75 -0.29
CA GLU A 13 -18.38 -11.35 0.63
C GLU A 13 -18.14 -9.90 1.10
N LYS A 14 -19.21 -9.10 1.13
CA LYS A 14 -19.22 -7.68 1.54
C LYS A 14 -18.40 -7.30 2.81
N PRO A 15 -18.15 -8.16 3.82
CA PRO A 15 -17.46 -7.74 5.05
C PRO A 15 -16.00 -7.30 4.85
N VAL A 16 -15.22 -7.99 4.01
CA VAL A 16 -13.77 -7.78 3.93
C VAL A 16 -13.44 -6.45 3.26
N ARG A 17 -14.12 -6.11 2.16
CA ARG A 17 -13.97 -4.80 1.50
C ARG A 17 -14.29 -3.65 2.45
N ASP A 18 -15.34 -3.79 3.25
CA ASP A 18 -15.76 -2.74 4.20
C ASP A 18 -14.77 -2.59 5.35
N VAL A 19 -14.20 -3.69 5.86
CA VAL A 19 -13.11 -3.65 6.86
C VAL A 19 -11.87 -2.96 6.28
N LEU A 20 -11.46 -3.33 5.07
CA LEU A 20 -10.25 -2.79 4.43
C LEU A 20 -10.40 -1.31 4.04
N SER A 21 -11.58 -0.90 3.58
CA SER A 21 -11.92 0.50 3.32
C SER A 21 -11.93 1.31 4.63
N LYS A 22 -12.53 0.78 5.70
CA LYS A 22 -12.54 1.43 7.03
C LYS A 22 -11.15 1.56 7.62
N LEU A 23 -10.28 0.55 7.46
CA LEU A 23 -8.90 0.58 7.93
C LEU A 23 -8.07 1.59 7.15
N THR A 24 -8.25 1.67 5.84
CA THR A 24 -7.57 2.67 5.02
C THR A 24 -8.03 4.09 5.39
N LYS A 25 -9.33 4.29 5.58
CA LYS A 25 -9.89 5.56 6.06
C LYS A 25 -9.38 5.93 7.46
N ALA A 26 -9.35 4.97 8.38
CA ALA A 26 -8.82 5.17 9.73
C ALA A 26 -7.32 5.52 9.69
N ALA A 27 -6.54 4.93 8.79
CA ALA A 27 -5.12 5.25 8.61
C ALA A 27 -4.92 6.67 8.04
N ILE A 28 -5.74 7.08 7.07
CA ILE A 28 -5.74 8.45 6.53
C ILE A 28 -6.11 9.47 7.62
N GLU A 29 -7.07 9.13 8.48
CA GLU A 29 -7.52 9.97 9.60
C GLU A 29 -6.63 9.85 10.84
N ASN A 30 -5.49 9.16 10.75
CA ASN A 30 -4.54 8.96 11.85
C ASN A 30 -5.14 8.27 13.10
N ARG A 31 -6.20 7.47 12.92
CA ARG A 31 -6.86 6.70 13.99
C ARG A 31 -6.23 5.33 14.24
N ILE A 32 -5.29 4.89 13.39
CA ILE A 32 -4.49 3.67 13.54
C ILE A 32 -3.05 3.96 13.14
N SER A 33 -2.07 3.38 13.87
CA SER A 33 -0.67 3.46 13.49
C SER A 33 -0.40 2.63 12.23
N PHE A 34 0.65 2.97 11.49
CA PHE A 34 1.03 2.22 10.30
C PHE A 34 1.38 0.74 10.58
N PRO A 35 2.15 0.40 11.63
CA PRO A 35 2.33 -1.00 12.03
C PRO A 35 1.02 -1.71 12.38
N GLY A 36 0.11 -1.05 13.11
CA GLY A 36 -1.19 -1.61 13.46
C GLY A 36 -2.09 -1.85 12.24
N LEU A 37 -2.01 -0.98 11.23
CA LEU A 37 -2.66 -1.19 9.94
C LEU A 37 -2.13 -2.45 9.26
N VAL A 38 -0.81 -2.59 9.11
CA VAL A 38 -0.17 -3.76 8.46
C VAL A 38 -0.54 -5.06 9.18
N GLU A 39 -0.50 -5.08 10.51
CA GLU A 39 -0.90 -6.23 11.31
C GLU A 39 -2.37 -6.59 11.09
N THR A 40 -3.26 -5.59 11.03
CA THR A 40 -4.68 -5.83 10.80
C THR A 40 -4.94 -6.33 9.37
N LEU A 41 -4.24 -5.80 8.38
CA LEU A 41 -4.32 -6.26 6.99
C LEU A 41 -3.91 -7.74 6.87
N LEU A 42 -2.80 -8.13 7.51
CA LEU A 42 -2.34 -9.52 7.58
C LEU A 42 -3.39 -10.45 8.20
N LYS A 43 -3.98 -10.06 9.33
CA LYS A 43 -5.04 -10.82 10.02
C LYS A 43 -6.29 -11.04 9.14
N ASN A 44 -6.49 -10.20 8.12
CA ASN A 44 -7.60 -10.28 7.17
C ASN A 44 -7.20 -10.90 5.81
N GLY A 45 -6.04 -11.57 5.73
CA GLY A 45 -5.62 -12.33 4.54
C GLY A 45 -4.95 -11.51 3.43
N VAL A 46 -4.70 -10.22 3.65
CA VAL A 46 -3.96 -9.36 2.72
C VAL A 46 -2.47 -9.73 2.76
N GLN A 47 -1.90 -10.09 1.61
CA GLN A 47 -0.46 -10.39 1.49
C GLN A 47 0.38 -9.15 1.13
N GLY A 48 -0.26 -8.11 0.63
CA GLY A 48 0.39 -6.87 0.25
C GLY A 48 -0.58 -5.87 -0.33
N PHE A 49 -0.11 -4.65 -0.57
CA PHE A 49 -0.90 -3.63 -1.23
C PHE A 49 -0.02 -2.67 -2.04
N SER A 50 -0.58 -2.10 -3.10
CA SER A 50 -0.05 -0.90 -3.74
C SER A 50 -0.88 0.31 -3.37
N ALA A 51 -0.22 1.45 -3.18
CA ALA A 51 -0.86 2.74 -2.94
C ALA A 51 -0.44 3.71 -4.03
N ASN A 52 -1.40 4.15 -4.84
CA ASN A 52 -1.20 5.12 -5.91
C ASN A 52 -1.49 6.52 -5.38
N LEU A 53 -0.43 7.32 -5.25
CA LEU A 53 -0.49 8.67 -4.67
C LEU A 53 -1.15 9.69 -5.61
N ILE A 54 -1.21 9.41 -6.91
CA ILE A 54 -1.83 10.29 -7.91
C ILE A 54 -3.35 10.12 -7.93
N SER A 55 -3.82 8.88 -8.06
CA SER A 55 -5.25 8.57 -8.10
C SER A 55 -5.87 8.57 -6.71
N GLY A 56 -5.07 8.38 -5.65
CA GLY A 56 -5.58 8.17 -4.31
C GLY A 56 -6.34 6.85 -4.20
N CYS A 57 -5.82 5.79 -4.83
CA CYS A 57 -6.38 4.45 -4.77
C CYS A 57 -5.35 3.47 -4.22
N ASN A 58 -5.80 2.52 -3.40
CA ASN A 58 -5.00 1.40 -2.95
C ASN A 58 -5.52 0.11 -3.57
N THR A 59 -4.61 -0.73 -4.09
CA THR A 59 -4.91 -2.10 -4.52
C THR A 59 -4.41 -3.06 -3.47
N LEU A 60 -5.31 -3.85 -2.89
CA LEU A 60 -5.02 -4.86 -1.87
C LEU A 60 -4.95 -6.22 -2.55
N TYR A 61 -3.85 -6.95 -2.32
CA TYR A 61 -3.62 -8.27 -2.89
C TYR A 61 -3.88 -9.33 -1.81
N MET A 62 -4.73 -10.30 -2.12
CA MET A 62 -5.19 -11.34 -1.21
C MET A 62 -4.43 -12.65 -1.46
N HIS A 63 -4.40 -13.56 -0.48
CA HIS A 63 -3.74 -14.88 -0.63
C HIS A 63 -4.37 -15.78 -1.70
N ASP A 64 -5.66 -15.60 -1.99
CA ASP A 64 -6.41 -16.36 -3.01
C ASP A 64 -6.24 -15.79 -4.43
N GLU A 65 -5.19 -15.01 -4.66
CA GLU A 65 -4.89 -14.30 -5.92
C GLU A 65 -5.90 -13.23 -6.33
N SER A 66 -6.94 -12.99 -5.51
CA SER A 66 -7.87 -11.90 -5.73
C SER A 66 -7.27 -10.54 -5.34
N HIS A 67 -7.92 -9.47 -5.80
CA HIS A 67 -7.55 -8.12 -5.40
C HIS A 67 -8.76 -7.22 -5.20
N HIS A 68 -8.57 -6.19 -4.39
CA HIS A 68 -9.58 -5.18 -4.09
C HIS A 68 -9.01 -3.77 -4.23
N VAL A 69 -9.78 -2.88 -4.86
CA VAL A 69 -9.43 -1.47 -4.94
C VAL A 69 -10.27 -0.68 -3.93
N VAL A 70 -9.61 0.12 -3.11
CA VAL A 70 -10.23 1.00 -2.12
C VAL A 70 -9.68 2.42 -2.25
N SER A 71 -10.41 3.41 -1.73
CA SER A 71 -9.92 4.78 -1.66
C SER A 71 -8.71 4.87 -0.71
N GLY A 72 -7.67 5.54 -1.17
CA GLY A 72 -6.41 5.78 -0.46
C GLY A 72 -6.14 7.28 -0.29
N TYR A 73 -4.91 7.61 0.10
CA TYR A 73 -4.47 9.00 0.22
C TYR A 73 -4.10 9.56 -1.16
N ARG A 74 -4.76 10.64 -1.56
CA ARG A 74 -4.39 11.41 -2.75
C ARG A 74 -3.43 12.51 -2.35
N ALA A 75 -2.19 12.41 -2.81
CA ALA A 75 -1.18 13.42 -2.55
C ALA A 75 -1.31 14.62 -3.50
N ALA A 76 -0.62 15.71 -3.15
CA ALA A 76 -0.32 16.76 -4.11
C ALA A 76 0.51 16.18 -5.28
N PRO A 77 0.55 16.86 -6.45
CA PRO A 77 1.35 16.43 -7.58
C PRO A 77 2.79 16.08 -7.16
N PRO A 78 3.27 14.86 -7.47
CA PRO A 78 4.63 14.46 -7.11
C PRO A 78 5.70 15.35 -7.75
N ALA A 79 6.84 15.48 -7.09
CA ALA A 79 7.99 16.18 -7.66
C ALA A 79 8.41 15.52 -8.99
N PRO A 80 8.92 16.29 -9.97
CA PRO A 80 9.22 15.75 -11.30
C PRO A 80 10.40 14.76 -11.32
N VAL A 81 11.26 14.79 -10.29
CA VAL A 81 12.46 13.94 -10.18
C VAL A 81 12.32 13.03 -8.98
N PHE A 82 12.48 11.72 -9.21
CA PHE A 82 12.51 10.72 -8.15
C PHE A 82 13.82 10.77 -7.35
N ARG A 83 13.72 10.79 -6.02
CA ARG A 83 14.86 10.88 -5.10
C ARG A 83 14.81 9.75 -4.08
N ALA A 84 15.49 8.64 -4.40
CA ALA A 84 15.49 7.41 -3.59
C ALA A 84 15.97 7.63 -2.15
N GLU A 85 16.94 8.52 -1.96
CA GLU A 85 17.48 8.89 -0.64
C GLU A 85 16.43 9.54 0.27
N ARG A 86 15.56 10.38 -0.29
CA ARG A 86 14.46 11.02 0.44
C ARG A 86 13.33 10.04 0.75
N VAL A 87 13.07 9.10 -0.15
CA VAL A 87 12.15 7.98 0.09
C VAL A 87 12.65 7.15 1.28
N LEU A 88 13.92 6.76 1.29
CA LEU A 88 14.52 5.98 2.38
C LEU A 88 14.49 6.73 3.71
N GLN A 89 14.79 8.04 3.71
CA GLN A 89 14.69 8.87 4.91
C GLN A 89 13.25 8.88 5.46
N SER A 90 12.27 9.13 4.59
CA SER A 90 10.84 9.15 4.98
C SER A 90 10.39 7.80 5.53
N PHE A 91 10.85 6.71 4.91
CA PHE A 91 10.54 5.36 5.35
C PHE A 91 11.09 5.07 6.75
N ARG A 92 12.33 5.47 7.04
CA ARG A 92 12.94 5.31 8.38
C ARG A 92 12.18 6.08 9.45
N LEU A 93 11.80 7.33 9.17
CA LEU A 93 11.00 8.15 10.10
C LEU A 93 9.65 7.47 10.41
N THR A 94 8.97 6.91 9.41
CA THR A 94 7.73 6.15 9.61
C THR A 94 7.95 4.89 10.46
N GLN A 95 9.05 4.17 10.25
CA GLN A 95 9.38 2.98 11.07
C GLN A 95 9.64 3.33 12.54
N ASN A 96 10.19 4.52 12.80
CA ASN A 96 10.41 5.02 14.16
C ASN A 96 9.14 5.61 14.80
N GLY A 97 8.01 5.65 14.08
CA GLY A 97 6.77 6.27 14.56
C GLY A 97 6.79 7.80 14.55
N GLU A 98 7.76 8.42 13.88
CA GLU A 98 7.93 9.89 13.80
C GLU A 98 7.01 10.52 12.75
N LEU A 99 6.41 9.71 11.87
CA LEU A 99 5.48 10.16 10.85
C LEU A 99 4.16 9.39 10.93
N ASN A 100 3.06 10.14 10.81
CA ASN A 100 1.78 9.55 10.49
C ASN A 100 1.68 9.20 9.00
N TYR A 101 0.65 8.46 8.61
CA TYR A 101 0.48 7.96 7.25
C TYR A 101 0.37 9.08 6.21
N SER A 102 -0.39 10.14 6.54
CA SER A 102 -0.59 11.26 5.61
C SER A 102 0.71 12.02 5.36
N ASP A 103 1.52 12.23 6.39
CA ASP A 103 2.80 12.95 6.28
C ASP A 103 3.84 12.10 5.56
N PHE A 104 3.85 10.79 5.80
CA PHE A 104 4.63 9.85 5.00
C PHE A 104 4.28 9.95 3.51
N CYS A 105 3.00 9.90 3.14
CA CYS A 105 2.59 10.01 1.74
C CYS A 105 2.97 11.36 1.11
N LYS A 106 2.87 12.46 1.87
CA LYS A 106 3.31 13.79 1.40
C LYS A 106 4.81 13.81 1.11
N LEU A 107 5.64 13.30 2.02
CA LEU A 107 7.08 13.26 1.83
C LEU A 107 7.49 12.36 0.66
N LEU A 108 6.81 11.23 0.45
CA LEU A 108 7.01 10.39 -0.73
C LEU A 108 6.71 11.16 -2.02
N ALA A 109 5.58 11.86 -2.10
CA ALA A 109 5.23 12.66 -3.28
C ALA A 109 6.25 13.79 -3.52
N GLN A 110 6.73 14.46 -2.46
CA GLN A 110 7.81 15.46 -2.55
C GLN A 110 9.16 14.87 -2.99
N ALA A 111 9.37 13.56 -2.77
CA ALA A 111 10.50 12.81 -3.29
C ALA A 111 10.28 12.29 -4.72
N GLY A 112 9.18 12.67 -5.38
CA GLY A 112 8.84 12.25 -6.75
C GLY A 112 8.26 10.84 -6.85
N CYS A 113 7.88 10.22 -5.73
CA CYS A 113 7.21 8.93 -5.71
C CYS A 113 5.75 9.09 -6.14
N VAL A 114 5.31 8.20 -7.04
CA VAL A 114 3.91 8.15 -7.52
C VAL A 114 3.14 6.97 -6.95
N GLU A 115 3.85 5.92 -6.56
CA GLU A 115 3.28 4.69 -6.05
C GLU A 115 4.28 3.97 -5.15
N PHE A 116 3.80 3.33 -4.10
CA PHE A 116 4.57 2.35 -3.35
C PHE A 116 3.80 1.04 -3.21
N THR A 117 4.51 -0.08 -3.23
CA THR A 117 3.94 -1.42 -3.05
C THR A 117 4.60 -2.10 -1.88
N ILE A 118 3.81 -2.50 -0.90
CA ILE A 118 4.25 -3.32 0.22
C ILE A 118 3.91 -4.76 -0.10
N LYS A 119 4.93 -5.62 -0.15
CA LYS A 119 4.75 -7.07 -0.14
C LYS A 119 5.12 -7.60 1.23
N ILE A 120 4.10 -7.86 2.04
CA ILE A 120 4.29 -8.21 3.44
C ILE A 120 4.89 -9.63 3.53
N SER A 121 4.34 -10.58 2.78
CA SER A 121 4.85 -11.95 2.69
C SER A 121 6.28 -12.03 2.16
N ALA A 122 6.62 -11.18 1.17
CA ALA A 122 7.96 -11.12 0.56
C ALA A 122 8.91 -10.12 1.24
N ARG A 123 8.50 -9.54 2.36
CA ARG A 123 9.29 -8.65 3.23
C ARG A 123 10.04 -7.54 2.48
N HIS A 124 9.35 -6.86 1.58
CA HIS A 124 9.89 -5.64 0.99
C HIS A 124 8.80 -4.63 0.67
N THR A 125 9.24 -3.38 0.53
CA THR A 125 8.45 -2.32 -0.08
C THR A 125 9.20 -1.74 -1.26
N SER A 126 8.53 -1.64 -2.40
CA SER A 126 9.02 -0.92 -3.57
C SER A 126 8.36 0.45 -3.67
N PHE A 127 9.10 1.41 -4.20
CA PHE A 127 8.66 2.77 -4.49
C PHE A 127 8.99 3.10 -5.92
N ARG A 128 8.08 3.76 -6.62
CA ARG A 128 8.18 4.05 -8.05
C ARG A 128 8.00 5.55 -8.29
N GLY A 129 8.81 6.12 -9.17
CA GLY A 129 8.64 7.49 -9.68
C GLY A 129 7.74 7.58 -10.90
N ASN A 130 7.55 8.79 -11.46
CA ASN A 130 6.71 9.03 -12.64
C ASN A 130 7.33 8.53 -13.97
N GLY A 131 8.34 7.68 -13.91
CA GLY A 131 9.11 7.19 -15.05
C GLY A 131 9.64 5.78 -14.80
N LYS A 132 10.89 5.52 -15.18
CA LYS A 132 11.55 4.23 -14.97
C LYS A 132 12.24 4.11 -13.61
N ASP A 133 12.26 5.17 -12.82
CA ASP A 133 12.93 5.20 -11.52
C ASP A 133 12.15 4.40 -10.48
N TYR A 134 12.86 3.57 -9.72
CA TYR A 134 12.31 2.81 -8.62
C TYR A 134 13.38 2.53 -7.56
N THR A 135 12.94 2.30 -6.32
CA THR A 135 13.80 1.76 -5.26
C THR A 135 13.04 0.69 -4.47
N VAL A 136 13.77 -0.25 -3.88
CA VAL A 136 13.20 -1.34 -3.07
C VAL A 136 13.92 -1.37 -1.73
N ILE A 137 13.14 -1.43 -0.65
CA ILE A 137 13.63 -1.55 0.72
C ILE A 137 13.19 -2.91 1.26
N TRP A 138 14.15 -3.69 1.74
CA TRP A 138 13.92 -5.02 2.33
C TRP A 138 13.86 -4.94 3.85
N TYR A 139 12.92 -5.65 4.47
CA TYR A 139 12.80 -5.77 5.92
C TYR A 139 13.66 -6.95 6.41
N GLN A 140 14.79 -6.65 7.05
CA GLN A 140 15.58 -7.66 7.75
C GLN A 140 14.90 -8.02 9.09
N GLY A 141 14.72 -9.31 9.40
CA GLY A 141 14.45 -9.78 10.77
C GLY A 141 12.99 -9.86 11.29
N MET A 142 11.94 -9.65 10.50
CA MET A 142 10.57 -9.97 10.96
C MET A 142 10.37 -11.50 11.06
N PRO A 143 9.61 -12.05 12.02
CA PRO A 143 9.22 -13.47 11.99
C PRO A 143 8.33 -13.75 10.77
N ALA A 144 8.35 -14.99 10.30
CA ALA A 144 7.49 -15.45 9.21
C ALA A 144 6.05 -15.60 9.69
#